data_AF-A0A661J653-F1
#
_entry.id   AF-A0A661J653-F1
#
_cell.length_a   1.000
_cell.length_b   1.000
_cell.length_c   1.000
_cell.angle_alpha   90.00
_cell.angle_beta   90.00
_cell.angle_gamma   90.00
#
_symmetry.space_group_name_H-M   'P 1'
#
loop_
_entity.id
_entity.type
_entity.pdbx_description
1 polymer ?
#
loop_
_entity_poly.entity_id
_entity_poly.type
_entity_poly.pdbx_seq_one_letter_code
_entity_poly.pdbx_strand_id
1 'polypeptide(L)'
;FEGDPVNPSLTETAKLDFNTNTLTITNTSTQVSTDYELTKWASVDAARSTDGIYKSTDATLDLNIYMQTYDNGGTLLIYTFDTTNMVASWDAEIEDDIFDGMFVNPDIAQRAIFVFAGNLLLVIHTDTGNVEAYPTYLFERAIH
;
A
#
# COMPACT_ATOMS: atom_id res chain seq x y z
N PHE A 1 0.80 16.95 -1.10
CA PHE A 1 1.64 15.89 -0.53
C PHE A 1 2.80 15.70 -1.50
N GLU A 2 4.03 15.72 -0.98
CA GLU A 2 5.27 15.49 -1.72
C GLU A 2 5.99 14.36 -0.99
N GLY A 3 6.36 13.31 -1.72
CA GLY A 3 7.07 12.16 -1.17
C GLY A 3 7.79 11.41 -2.28
N ASP A 4 8.99 10.92 -1.98
CA ASP A 4 9.70 10.00 -2.86
C ASP A 4 9.01 8.63 -2.80
N PRO A 5 8.87 7.91 -3.94
CA PRO A 5 8.40 6.54 -3.96
C PRO A 5 9.40 5.68 -3.21
N VAL A 6 8.88 4.79 -2.38
CA VAL A 6 9.72 4.16 -1.37
C VAL A 6 10.02 2.70 -1.73
N ASN A 7 11.31 2.41 -1.63
CA ASN A 7 11.99 1.15 -1.85
C ASN A 7 12.07 0.35 -0.52
N PRO A 8 11.35 -0.77 -0.34
CA PRO A 8 11.86 -1.82 0.53
C PRO A 8 13.16 -2.38 -0.06
N SER A 9 13.94 -3.14 0.71
CA SER A 9 15.01 -3.92 0.08
C SER A 9 14.37 -4.90 -0.92
N LEU A 10 14.96 -5.12 -2.10
CA LEU A 10 14.49 -6.13 -3.08
C LEU A 10 14.50 -7.57 -2.53
N THR A 11 14.88 -7.75 -1.27
CA THR A 11 15.05 -9.03 -0.58
C THR A 11 13.95 -9.28 0.43
N GLU A 12 12.78 -8.66 0.30
CA GLU A 12 11.65 -8.86 1.21
C GLU A 12 10.38 -9.29 0.47
N THR A 13 9.45 -9.92 1.18
CA THR A 13 8.06 -10.14 0.76
C THR A 13 7.12 -9.82 1.91
N ALA A 14 5.87 -9.48 1.60
CA ALA A 14 4.85 -9.13 2.58
C ALA A 14 3.59 -9.96 2.33
N LYS A 15 3.13 -10.66 3.37
CA LYS A 15 1.92 -11.48 3.36
C LYS A 15 0.95 -10.97 4.42
N LEU A 16 -0.32 -10.75 4.06
CA LEU A 16 -1.37 -10.37 5.02
C LEU A 16 -2.45 -11.45 5.06
N ASP A 17 -2.73 -11.97 6.27
CA ASP A 17 -3.82 -12.91 6.54
C ASP A 17 -4.99 -12.17 7.21
N PHE A 18 -6.14 -12.10 6.54
CA PHE A 18 -7.33 -11.38 7.05
C PHE A 18 -8.06 -12.11 8.16
N ASN A 19 -7.88 -13.44 8.28
CA ASN A 19 -8.50 -14.22 9.35
C ASN A 19 -7.83 -13.93 10.70
N THR A 20 -6.50 -13.80 10.68
CA THR A 20 -5.72 -13.51 11.88
C THR A 20 -5.38 -12.03 12.05
N ASN A 21 -5.61 -11.20 11.01
CA ASN A 21 -5.15 -9.81 10.93
C ASN A 21 -3.64 -9.68 11.21
N THR A 22 -2.85 -10.55 10.59
CA THR A 22 -1.39 -10.58 10.78
C THR A 22 -0.69 -10.24 9.47
N LEU A 23 0.18 -9.22 9.49
CA LEU A 23 1.15 -8.96 8.43
C LEU A 23 2.45 -9.70 8.76
N THR A 24 2.90 -10.56 7.88
CA THR A 24 4.22 -11.20 7.94
C THR A 24 5.13 -10.57 6.89
N ILE A 25 6.28 -10.05 7.33
CA ILE A 25 7.35 -9.60 6.43
C ILE A 25 8.48 -10.60 6.50
N THR A 26 8.90 -11.13 5.36
CA THR A 26 9.97 -12.13 5.25
C THR A 26 11.14 -11.57 4.46
N ASN A 27 12.35 -11.60 5.02
CA ASN A 27 13.55 -11.37 4.24
C ASN A 27 13.91 -12.64 3.47
N THR A 28 13.81 -12.60 2.15
CA THR A 28 14.02 -13.74 1.24
C THR A 28 15.49 -14.20 1.18
N SER A 29 16.44 -13.34 1.53
CA SER A 29 17.87 -13.69 1.56
C SER A 29 18.26 -14.43 2.83
N THR A 30 17.71 -14.05 3.98
CA THR A 30 18.02 -14.67 5.28
C THR A 30 16.98 -15.69 5.73
N GLN A 31 15.80 -15.71 5.10
CA GLN A 31 14.63 -16.51 5.46
C GLN A 31 14.12 -16.23 6.88
N VAL A 32 14.32 -15.00 7.36
CA VAL A 32 13.81 -14.53 8.66
C VAL A 32 12.48 -13.81 8.43
N SER A 33 11.46 -14.16 9.20
CA SER A 33 10.15 -13.53 9.18
C SER A 33 9.86 -12.78 10.47
N THR A 34 9.13 -11.67 10.36
CA THR A 34 8.57 -10.93 11.50
C THR A 34 7.07 -10.76 11.30
N ASP A 35 6.30 -11.03 12.35
CA ASP A 35 4.85 -10.92 12.34
C ASP A 35 4.40 -9.65 13.08
N TYR A 36 3.40 -8.98 12.51
CA TYR A 36 2.80 -7.77 13.04
C TYR A 36 1.30 -7.96 13.15
N GLU A 37 0.78 -7.94 14.37
CA GLU A 37 -0.65 -7.96 14.64
C GLU A 37 -1.29 -6.61 14.28
N LEU A 38 -2.47 -6.67 13.66
CA LEU A 38 -3.16 -5.51 13.13
C LEU A 38 -4.60 -5.39 13.64
N THR A 39 -5.10 -4.17 13.58
CA THR A 39 -6.52 -3.86 13.71
C THR A 39 -6.99 -3.06 12.50
N LYS A 40 -8.17 -3.40 11.97
CA LYS A 40 -8.81 -2.61 10.92
C LYS A 40 -9.41 -1.34 11.55
N TRP A 41 -8.85 -0.19 11.20
CA TRP A 41 -9.25 1.09 11.78
C TRP A 41 -10.38 1.76 11.01
N ALA A 42 -10.40 1.61 9.68
CA ALA A 42 -11.46 2.15 8.84
C ALA A 42 -11.71 1.27 7.61
N SER A 43 -12.98 1.14 7.23
CA SER A 43 -13.39 0.55 5.94
C SER A 43 -13.53 1.63 4.89
N VAL A 44 -13.11 1.31 3.66
CA VAL A 44 -13.27 2.21 2.50
C VAL A 44 -14.57 1.91 1.75
N ASP A 45 -14.97 0.63 1.68
CA ASP A 45 -16.23 0.17 1.08
C ASP A 45 -16.84 -0.94 1.95
N ALA A 46 -18.16 -0.92 2.12
CA ALA A 46 -18.89 -1.96 2.85
C ALA A 46 -19.03 -3.26 2.04
N ALA A 47 -18.95 -3.20 0.71
CA ALA A 47 -18.99 -4.37 -0.17
C ALA A 47 -17.63 -5.10 -0.26
N ARG A 48 -16.53 -4.41 0.10
CA ARG A 48 -15.16 -4.95 0.08
C ARG A 48 -14.62 -4.99 1.50
N SER A 49 -14.88 -6.10 2.19
CA SER A 49 -14.56 -6.28 3.61
C SER A 49 -13.06 -6.20 3.92
N THR A 50 -12.19 -6.39 2.94
CA THR A 50 -10.72 -6.29 3.05
C THR A 50 -10.19 -4.87 2.74
N ASP A 51 -10.97 -4.01 2.07
CA ASP A 51 -10.54 -2.66 1.75
C ASP A 51 -10.57 -1.77 3.00
N GLY A 52 -9.47 -1.06 3.26
CA GLY A 52 -9.39 -0.31 4.51
C GLY A 52 -8.05 0.28 4.87
N ILE A 53 -8.04 0.90 6.05
CA ILE A 53 -6.85 1.30 6.76
C ILE A 53 -6.66 0.36 7.94
N TYR A 54 -5.49 -0.27 8.03
CA TYR A 54 -5.09 -1.12 9.14
C TYR A 54 -3.95 -0.47 9.90
N LYS A 55 -3.89 -0.73 11.21
CA LYS A 55 -2.84 -0.23 12.11
C LYS A 55 -2.32 -1.37 12.97
N SER A 56 -1.08 -1.29 13.43
CA SER A 56 -0.62 -2.25 14.44
C SER A 56 -1.41 -2.13 15.74
N THR A 57 -1.58 -3.25 16.43
CA THR A 57 -2.05 -3.31 17.83
C THR A 57 -0.95 -2.92 18.82
N ASP A 58 0.32 -2.97 18.41
CA ASP A 58 1.46 -2.49 19.20
C ASP A 58 1.58 -0.96 19.07
N ALA A 59 1.27 -0.26 20.17
CA ALA A 59 1.33 1.19 20.24
C ALA A 59 2.75 1.77 20.13
N THR A 60 3.79 0.94 20.13
CA THR A 60 5.19 1.37 19.91
C THR A 60 5.59 1.38 18.44
N LEU A 61 4.75 0.84 17.56
CA LEU A 61 4.96 0.79 16.11
C LEU A 61 4.03 1.78 15.42
N ASP A 62 4.58 2.68 14.61
CA ASP A 62 3.82 3.56 13.72
C ASP A 62 3.45 2.85 12.40
N LEU A 63 3.10 1.56 12.47
CA LEU A 63 2.69 0.76 11.30
C LEU A 63 1.29 1.16 10.84
N ASN A 64 1.22 1.68 9.61
CA ASN A 64 -0.01 2.03 8.92
C ASN A 64 -0.06 1.30 7.59
N ILE A 65 -1.21 0.70 7.27
CA ILE A 65 -1.44 -0.04 6.02
C ILE A 65 -2.70 0.50 5.35
N TYR A 66 -2.62 0.73 4.06
CA TYR A 66 -3.75 0.99 3.18
C TYR A 66 -3.93 -0.21 2.24
N MET A 67 -5.16 -0.66 2.09
CA MET A 67 -5.51 -1.76 1.19
C MET A 67 -6.71 -1.40 0.32
N GLN A 68 -6.60 -1.71 -0.96
CA GLN A 68 -7.68 -1.56 -1.92
C GLN A 68 -7.68 -2.66 -2.97
N THR A 69 -8.83 -3.33 -3.12
CA THR A 69 -9.15 -4.25 -4.21
C THR A 69 -9.74 -3.48 -5.40
N TYR A 70 -9.47 -3.96 -6.62
CA TYR A 70 -9.92 -3.38 -7.89
C TYR A 70 -10.90 -4.32 -8.61
N ASP A 71 -11.72 -3.79 -9.52
CA ASP A 71 -12.74 -4.57 -10.26
C ASP A 71 -12.14 -5.71 -11.09
N ASN A 72 -10.86 -5.63 -11.42
CA ASN A 72 -10.13 -6.67 -12.14
C ASN A 72 -9.63 -7.82 -11.24
N GLY A 73 -9.99 -7.82 -9.95
CA GLY A 73 -9.57 -8.82 -8.96
C GLY A 73 -8.25 -8.48 -8.25
N GLY A 74 -7.48 -7.53 -8.77
CA GLY A 74 -6.19 -7.17 -8.21
C GLY A 74 -6.29 -6.34 -6.94
N THR A 75 -5.26 -6.40 -6.11
CA THR A 75 -5.18 -5.73 -4.82
C THR A 75 -3.88 -4.97 -4.68
N LEU A 76 -3.99 -3.73 -4.21
CA LEU A 76 -2.86 -2.91 -3.79
C LEU A 76 -2.79 -2.87 -2.27
N LEU A 77 -1.62 -3.18 -1.72
CA LEU A 77 -1.28 -2.99 -0.32
C LEU A 77 -0.16 -1.94 -0.24
N ILE A 78 -0.37 -0.89 0.56
CA ILE A 78 0.67 0.10 0.89
C ILE A 78 0.90 0.07 2.39
N TYR A 79 2.14 -0.08 2.87
CA TYR A 79 2.43 0.02 4.31
C TYR A 79 3.60 0.96 4.61
N THR A 80 3.66 1.48 5.83
CA THR A 80 4.76 2.30 6.35
C THR A 80 4.88 2.15 7.85
N PHE A 81 6.09 2.22 8.39
CA PHE A 81 6.37 2.23 9.83
C PHE A 81 6.69 3.62 10.40
N ASP A 82 7.01 4.61 9.58
CA ASP A 82 7.54 5.90 10.04
C ASP A 82 7.17 7.08 9.13
N THR A 83 6.29 6.86 8.15
CA THR A 83 5.92 7.77 7.04
C THR A 83 7.07 8.25 6.16
N THR A 84 8.31 7.91 6.49
CA THR A 84 9.53 8.22 5.73
C THR A 84 9.72 7.17 4.64
N ASN A 85 9.44 5.91 4.98
CA ASN A 85 9.49 4.79 4.06
C ASN A 85 8.11 4.13 3.92
N MET A 86 7.53 4.16 2.72
CA MET A 86 6.36 3.39 2.31
C MET A 86 6.76 2.13 1.53
N VAL A 87 5.87 1.16 1.40
CA VAL A 87 6.11 0.00 0.55
C VAL A 87 4.80 -0.29 -0.14
N ALA A 88 4.83 -0.41 -1.47
CA ALA A 88 3.67 -0.80 -2.25
C ALA A 88 3.86 -2.22 -2.77
N SER A 89 2.83 -3.06 -2.61
CA SER A 89 2.77 -4.43 -3.11
C SER A 89 1.50 -4.65 -3.91
N TRP A 90 1.58 -5.47 -4.95
CA TRP A 90 0.46 -5.84 -5.80
C TRP A 90 0.27 -7.34 -5.83
N ASP A 91 -0.96 -7.76 -5.66
CA ASP A 91 -1.42 -9.12 -5.89
C ASP A 91 -2.49 -9.12 -6.98
N ALA A 92 -2.43 -10.06 -7.92
CA ALA A 92 -3.38 -10.12 -9.03
C ALA A 92 -4.74 -10.70 -8.62
N GLU A 93 -4.77 -11.52 -7.57
CA GLU A 93 -5.97 -12.17 -7.05
C GLU A 93 -5.76 -12.56 -5.58
N ILE A 94 -6.68 -12.19 -4.69
CA ILE A 94 -6.68 -12.68 -3.31
C ILE A 94 -7.31 -14.08 -3.30
N GLU A 95 -6.53 -15.08 -2.88
CA GLU A 95 -7.01 -16.44 -2.64
C GLU A 95 -7.04 -16.73 -1.14
N ASP A 96 -8.08 -17.46 -0.68
CA ASP A 96 -8.21 -17.93 0.71
C ASP A 96 -8.06 -16.83 1.80
N ASP A 97 -8.52 -15.61 1.51
CA ASP A 97 -8.38 -14.45 2.40
C ASP A 97 -6.90 -14.14 2.75
N ILE A 98 -6.00 -14.36 1.78
CA ILE A 98 -4.58 -14.08 1.89
C ILE A 98 -4.16 -13.15 0.75
N PHE A 99 -3.49 -12.06 1.10
CA PHE A 99 -2.74 -11.25 0.15
C PHE A 99 -1.28 -11.74 0.11
N ASP A 100 -0.77 -12.05 -1.08
CA ASP A 100 0.62 -12.47 -1.35
C ASP A 100 1.19 -11.70 -2.55
N GLY A 101 1.38 -10.39 -2.35
CA GLY A 101 1.74 -9.47 -3.42
C GLY A 101 3.25 -9.26 -3.60
N MET A 102 3.66 -9.07 -4.85
CA MET A 102 5.02 -8.63 -5.20
C MET A 102 5.14 -7.11 -5.03
N PHE A 103 6.33 -6.61 -4.66
CA PHE A 103 6.56 -5.17 -4.58
C PHE A 103 6.38 -4.48 -5.93
N VAL A 104 5.59 -3.41 -5.94
CA VAL A 104 5.34 -2.55 -7.10
C VAL A 104 6.44 -1.51 -7.14
N ASN A 105 7.61 -1.92 -7.62
CA ASN A 105 8.74 -1.00 -7.78
C ASN A 105 8.68 -0.40 -9.20
N PRO A 106 8.67 0.93 -9.37
CA PRO A 106 9.11 1.48 -10.64
C PRO A 106 10.62 1.22 -10.77
N ASP A 107 11.05 0.66 -11.90
CA ASP A 107 12.48 0.46 -12.24
C ASP A 107 13.29 1.79 -12.24
N ILE A 108 12.59 2.93 -12.13
CA ILE A 108 13.11 4.28 -12.23
C ILE A 108 12.60 5.08 -11.03
N ALA A 109 13.49 5.83 -10.37
CA ALA A 109 13.09 6.77 -9.33
C ALA A 109 12.11 7.82 -9.91
N GLN A 110 10.91 7.89 -9.36
CA GLN A 110 9.88 8.85 -9.75
C GLN A 110 9.59 9.82 -8.59
N ARG A 111 8.81 10.88 -8.81
CA ARG A 111 8.28 11.76 -7.76
C ARG A 111 6.82 12.04 -8.07
N ALA A 112 5.95 11.84 -7.09
CA ALA A 112 4.51 12.09 -7.25
C ALA A 112 4.11 13.43 -6.62
N ILE A 113 3.27 14.21 -7.32
CA ILE A 113 2.66 15.44 -6.80
C ILE A 113 1.15 15.35 -7.01
N PHE A 114 0.38 15.50 -5.93
CA PHE A 114 -1.08 15.60 -6.01
C PHE A 114 -1.55 17.06 -5.96
N VAL A 115 -2.27 17.50 -6.99
CA VAL A 115 -2.84 18.85 -7.11
C VAL A 115 -4.33 18.81 -6.76
N PHE A 116 -4.65 19.15 -5.51
CA PHE A 116 -6.02 19.10 -4.97
C PHE A 116 -7.02 19.99 -5.72
N ALA A 117 -6.59 21.17 -6.19
CA ALA A 117 -7.48 22.12 -6.87
C ALA A 117 -8.07 21.59 -8.19
N GLY A 118 -7.49 20.52 -8.75
CA GLY A 118 -7.97 19.88 -9.97
C GLY A 118 -8.08 18.36 -9.88
N ASN A 119 -7.96 17.78 -8.68
CA ASN A 119 -7.84 16.33 -8.46
C ASN A 119 -6.91 15.65 -9.48
N LEU A 120 -5.66 16.13 -9.57
CA LEU A 120 -4.69 15.64 -10.55
C LEU A 120 -3.49 15.02 -9.86
N LEU A 121 -3.11 13.81 -10.23
CA LEU A 121 -1.83 13.20 -9.88
C LEU A 121 -0.83 13.49 -11.00
N LEU A 122 0.31 14.09 -10.65
CA LEU A 122 1.45 14.26 -11.53
C LEU A 122 2.53 13.24 -11.14
N VAL A 123 3.07 12.53 -12.13
CA VAL A 123 4.20 11.61 -11.96
C VAL A 123 5.39 12.20 -12.71
N ILE A 124 6.48 12.46 -12.00
CA ILE A 124 7.73 13.01 -12.54
C ILE A 124 8.77 11.89 -12.57
N HIS A 125 9.31 11.60 -13.75
CA HIS A 125 10.42 10.67 -13.92
C HIS A 125 11.73 11.39 -13.65
N THR A 126 12.48 11.00 -12.61
CA THR A 126 13.67 11.77 -12.17
C THR A 126 14.88 11.60 -13.10
N ASP A 127 14.89 10.55 -13.91
CA ASP A 127 15.94 10.23 -14.89
C ASP A 127 15.81 11.03 -16.20
N THR A 128 14.58 11.25 -16.65
CA THR A 128 14.25 11.90 -17.93
C THR A 128 13.70 13.31 -17.75
N GLY A 129 13.21 13.65 -16.56
CA GLY A 129 12.49 14.88 -16.29
C GLY A 129 11.06 14.92 -16.88
N ASN A 130 10.59 13.82 -17.47
CA ASN A 130 9.25 13.73 -18.04
C ASN A 130 8.18 13.84 -16.95
N VAL A 131 7.06 14.48 -17.28
CA VAL A 131 5.92 14.65 -16.37
C VAL A 131 4.67 14.10 -17.04
N GLU A 132 4.03 13.16 -16.37
CA GLU A 132 2.75 12.58 -16.75
C GLU A 132 1.65 13.08 -15.82
N ALA A 133 0.44 13.27 -16.33
CA ALA A 133 -0.69 13.85 -15.60
C ALA A 133 -1.91 12.94 -15.69
N TYR A 134 -2.42 12.53 -14.52
CA TYR A 134 -3.52 11.59 -14.37
C TYR A 134 -4.68 12.26 -13.62
N PRO A 135 -5.84 12.49 -14.26
CA PRO A 135 -7.04 12.91 -13.58
C PRO A 135 -7.47 11.86 -12.55
N THR A 136 -7.84 12.31 -11.37
CA THR A 136 -8.27 11.46 -10.26
C THR A 136 -9.63 11.94 -9.73
N TYR A 137 -10.32 11.05 -9.02
CA TYR A 137 -11.58 11.37 -8.37
C TYR A 137 -11.39 11.29 -6.86
N LEU A 138 -11.92 12.27 -6.13
CA LEU A 138 -12.03 12.18 -4.68
C LEU A 138 -13.13 11.17 -4.36
N PHE A 139 -12.77 10.03 -3.77
CA PHE A 139 -13.74 9.13 -3.18
C PHE A 139 -14.14 9.65 -1.80
N GLU A 140 -15.19 10.47 -1.73
CA GLU A 140 -15.79 10.83 -0.45
C GLU A 140 -16.66 9.67 0.04
N ARG A 141 -16.30 9.08 1.18
CA ARG A 141 -17.15 8.12 1.90
C ARG A 141 -18.55 8.72 2.04
N ALA A 142 -19.59 7.99 1.62
CA ALA A 142 -20.97 8.37 1.88
C ALA A 142 -21.16 8.56 3.39
N ILE A 143 -21.41 9.81 3.81
CA ILE A 143 -21.76 10.13 5.18
C ILE A 143 -23.19 9.60 5.38
N HIS A 144 -23.32 8.49 6.10
CA HIS A 144 -24.59 8.06 6.70
C HIS A 144 -24.52 8.23 8.21
#